data_AF-A0AAU6DB54-F1
#
_entry.id   AF-A0AAU6DB54-F1
#
_cell.length_a   1.000
_cell.length_b   1.000
_cell.length_c   1.000
_cell.angle_alpha   90.00
_cell.angle_beta   90.00
_cell.angle_gamma   90.00
#
_symmetry.space_group_name_H-M   'P 1'
#
loop_
_entity.id
_entity.type
_entity.pdbx_description
1 polymer ?
#
loop_
_entity_poly.entity_id
_entity_poly.type
_entity_poly.pdbx_seq_one_letter_code
_entity_poly.pdbx_strand_id
1 'polypeptide(L)'
;MSSPPAASAVIEEVAALGPFFAVQVHPPGTELPGPWQRITRPLLEARVTGVRDWLAAAGEQPPDAVETRVAASVAHLGLAARLVSPALAAAVLHGLVPAPSLADLRWQPVIGGPVPLSLPGDAFAGDASSEGSADVPAQLADELSTRLLDGPLCELADAMAEFSLSRHILWGNTASAVNGAATMITTTRPDLTARTRAITSLLLERPPLRDAGTTTPNGAFRRRSCCLIYRAAPGGEGALCGDCVLSR
;
A
#
# COMPACT_ATOMS: atom_id res chain seq x y z
N MET A 1 -17.00 27.30 -9.36
CA MET A 1 -17.05 26.13 -8.47
C MET A 1 -17.51 24.97 -9.34
N SER A 2 -16.58 24.14 -9.79
CA SER A 2 -16.92 22.93 -10.54
C SER A 2 -17.56 21.94 -9.56
N SER A 3 -18.65 21.28 -9.96
CA SER A 3 -19.24 20.21 -9.17
C SER A 3 -18.18 19.12 -8.90
N PRO A 4 -18.17 18.49 -7.71
CA PRO A 4 -17.24 17.41 -7.43
C PRO A 4 -17.43 16.29 -8.46
N PRO A 5 -16.33 15.64 -8.92
CA PRO A 5 -16.44 14.51 -9.84
C PRO A 5 -17.27 13.40 -9.21
N ALA A 6 -18.06 12.69 -10.01
CA ALA A 6 -18.77 11.50 -9.54
C ALA A 6 -17.75 10.45 -9.07
N ALA A 7 -18.01 9.77 -7.95
CA ALA A 7 -17.10 8.79 -7.36
C ALA A 7 -16.66 7.70 -8.37
N SER A 8 -17.54 7.33 -9.31
CA SER A 8 -17.21 6.37 -10.38
C SER A 8 -16.09 6.85 -11.31
N ALA A 9 -16.09 8.13 -11.69
CA ALA A 9 -15.06 8.71 -12.56
C ALA A 9 -13.69 8.74 -11.86
N VAL A 10 -13.67 9.10 -10.56
CA VAL A 10 -12.46 9.06 -9.73
C VAL A 10 -11.88 7.64 -9.68
N ILE A 11 -12.74 6.64 -9.47
CA ILE A 11 -12.31 5.23 -9.39
C ILE A 11 -11.74 4.75 -10.73
N GLU A 12 -12.37 5.11 -11.85
CA GLU A 12 -11.92 4.75 -13.20
C GLU A 12 -10.54 5.36 -13.51
N GLU A 13 -10.34 6.65 -13.24
CA GLU A 13 -9.06 7.34 -13.46
C GLU A 13 -7.95 6.78 -12.56
N VAL A 14 -8.25 6.51 -11.29
CA VAL A 14 -7.32 5.85 -10.37
C VAL A 14 -6.96 4.46 -10.89
N ALA A 15 -7.94 3.64 -11.28
CA ALA A 15 -7.71 2.28 -11.77
C ALA A 15 -6.87 2.22 -13.05
N ALA A 16 -6.95 3.25 -13.90
CA ALA A 16 -6.17 3.36 -15.13
C ALA A 16 -4.65 3.44 -14.88
N LEU A 17 -4.20 3.77 -13.66
CA LEU A 17 -2.78 3.79 -13.29
C LEU A 17 -2.17 2.39 -13.13
N GLY A 18 -3.01 1.35 -12.99
CA GLY A 18 -2.58 -0.04 -13.02
C GLY A 18 -3.24 -0.95 -11.97
N PRO A 19 -2.88 -2.25 -11.95
CA PRO A 19 -3.57 -3.27 -11.16
C PRO A 19 -3.55 -3.06 -9.65
N PHE A 20 -2.56 -2.35 -9.11
CA PHE A 20 -2.50 -1.99 -7.69
C PHE A 20 -3.38 -0.80 -7.32
N PHE A 21 -3.89 -0.05 -8.29
CA PHE A 21 -4.75 1.12 -8.08
C PHE A 21 -6.23 0.79 -8.20
N ALA A 22 -6.59 -0.28 -8.93
CA ALA A 22 -7.99 -0.67 -9.13
C ALA A 22 -8.75 -0.84 -7.79
N VAL A 23 -9.97 -0.35 -7.67
CA VAL A 23 -10.79 -0.61 -6.48
C VAL A 23 -12.21 -0.87 -6.92
N GLN A 24 -12.92 -1.69 -6.14
CA GLN A 24 -14.37 -1.77 -6.23
C GLN A 24 -14.97 -0.93 -5.12
N VAL A 25 -16.25 -0.63 -5.26
CA VAL A 25 -17.03 0.02 -4.20
C VAL A 25 -18.24 -0.81 -3.84
N HIS A 26 -18.63 -0.75 -2.58
CA HIS A 26 -19.85 -1.36 -2.08
C HIS A 26 -20.68 -0.35 -1.29
N PRO A 27 -22.01 -0.55 -1.19
CA PRO A 27 -22.84 0.32 -0.36
C PRO A 27 -22.37 0.28 1.12
N PRO A 28 -22.28 1.44 1.79
CA PRO A 28 -21.90 1.49 3.21
C PRO A 28 -22.78 0.61 4.09
N GLY A 29 -22.19 0.04 5.15
CA GLY A 29 -22.91 -0.82 6.09
C GLY A 29 -23.36 -2.18 5.54
N THR A 30 -22.99 -2.52 4.30
CA THR A 30 -23.42 -3.78 3.66
C THR A 30 -22.39 -4.90 3.85
N GLU A 31 -22.88 -6.10 4.17
CA GLU A 31 -22.07 -7.31 4.07
C GLU A 31 -22.10 -7.81 2.63
N LEU A 32 -20.91 -7.99 2.05
CA LEU A 32 -20.79 -8.55 0.72
C LEU A 32 -20.79 -10.08 0.81
N PRO A 33 -21.49 -10.78 -0.10
CA PRO A 33 -21.38 -12.23 -0.18
C PRO A 33 -19.95 -12.64 -0.57
N GLY A 34 -19.63 -13.91 -0.32
CA GLY A 34 -18.38 -14.51 -0.80
C GLY A 34 -18.20 -14.27 -2.31
N PRO A 35 -16.97 -13.99 -2.78
CA PRO A 35 -15.69 -14.20 -2.10
C PRO A 35 -15.19 -13.02 -1.25
N TRP A 36 -15.99 -11.98 -1.05
CA TRP A 36 -15.59 -10.79 -0.29
C TRP A 36 -15.60 -11.02 1.22
N GLN A 37 -14.50 -10.69 1.90
CA GLN A 37 -14.32 -10.94 3.33
C GLN A 37 -13.67 -9.74 4.02
N ARG A 38 -14.01 -9.53 5.30
CA ARG A 38 -13.26 -8.61 6.18
C ARG A 38 -11.90 -9.20 6.49
N ILE A 39 -10.92 -8.33 6.77
CA ILE A 39 -9.65 -8.82 7.28
C ILE A 39 -9.85 -9.37 8.69
N THR A 40 -9.43 -10.60 8.91
CA THR A 40 -9.49 -11.29 10.19
C THR A 40 -8.17 -12.01 10.40
N ARG A 41 -7.88 -12.42 11.64
CA ARG A 41 -6.68 -13.21 11.92
C ARG A 41 -6.60 -14.49 11.07
N PRO A 42 -7.65 -15.32 10.94
CA PRO A 42 -7.61 -16.48 10.05
C PRO A 42 -7.36 -16.12 8.57
N LEU A 43 -7.91 -14.99 8.08
CA LEU A 43 -7.65 -14.55 6.71
C LEU A 43 -6.19 -14.15 6.51
N LEU A 44 -5.59 -13.46 7.48
CA LEU A 44 -4.17 -13.10 7.45
C LEU A 44 -3.29 -14.35 7.49
N GLU A 45 -3.59 -15.32 8.35
CA GLU A 45 -2.87 -16.59 8.41
C GLU A 45 -2.94 -17.34 7.08
N ALA A 46 -4.15 -17.47 6.50
CA ALA A 46 -4.33 -18.09 5.19
C ALA A 46 -3.54 -17.34 4.09
N ARG A 47 -3.51 -16.01 4.13
CA ARG A 47 -2.72 -15.19 3.21
C ARG A 47 -1.22 -15.45 3.36
N VAL A 48 -0.71 -15.48 4.59
CA VAL A 48 0.71 -15.75 4.86
C VAL A 48 1.09 -17.14 4.37
N THR A 49 0.27 -18.15 4.63
CA THR A 49 0.46 -19.52 4.11
C THR A 49 0.46 -19.54 2.59
N GLY A 50 -0.53 -18.94 1.93
CA GLY A 50 -0.59 -18.93 0.46
C GLY A 50 0.60 -18.19 -0.19
N VAL A 51 1.10 -17.12 0.44
CA VAL A 51 2.32 -16.43 -0.02
C VAL A 51 3.55 -17.30 0.19
N ARG A 52 3.63 -18.03 1.31
CA ARG A 52 4.73 -18.96 1.59
C ARG A 52 4.79 -20.07 0.54
N ASP A 53 3.65 -20.67 0.22
CA ASP A 53 3.53 -21.72 -0.79
C ASP A 53 3.93 -21.20 -2.18
N TRP A 54 3.48 -19.99 -2.52
CA TRP A 54 3.84 -19.33 -3.79
C TRP A 54 5.34 -19.05 -3.89
N LEU A 55 5.97 -18.55 -2.82
CA LEU A 55 7.42 -18.31 -2.77
C LEU A 55 8.22 -19.61 -2.87
N ALA A 56 7.76 -20.66 -2.18
CA ALA A 56 8.41 -21.96 -2.19
C ALA A 56 8.35 -22.60 -3.58
N ALA A 57 7.18 -22.55 -4.23
CA ALA A 57 7.01 -23.01 -5.61
C ALA A 57 7.91 -22.24 -6.59
N ALA A 58 8.00 -20.91 -6.44
CA ALA A 58 8.89 -20.09 -7.27
C ALA A 58 10.38 -20.39 -7.05
N GLY A 59 10.76 -20.88 -5.87
CA GLY A 59 12.12 -21.32 -5.53
C GLY A 59 12.37 -22.81 -5.72
N GLU A 60 11.42 -23.55 -6.30
CA GLU A 60 11.48 -25.02 -6.49
C GLU A 60 11.88 -25.79 -5.21
N GLN A 61 11.35 -25.36 -4.06
CA GLN A 61 11.64 -25.92 -2.75
C GLN A 61 10.35 -26.18 -1.96
N PRO A 62 10.38 -27.03 -0.91
CA PRO A 62 9.17 -27.27 -0.12
C PRO A 62 8.79 -26.04 0.73
N PRO A 63 7.50 -25.82 1.05
CA PRO A 63 7.05 -24.64 1.79
C PRO A 63 7.73 -24.44 3.14
N ASP A 64 8.09 -25.52 3.83
CA ASP A 64 8.76 -25.48 5.13
C ASP A 64 10.16 -24.85 5.07
N ALA A 65 10.82 -24.89 3.91
CA ALA A 65 12.10 -24.22 3.66
C ALA A 65 12.00 -22.68 3.60
N VAL A 66 10.82 -22.13 3.30
CA VAL A 66 10.57 -20.67 3.34
C VAL A 66 10.14 -20.27 4.75
N GLU A 67 10.81 -19.31 5.37
CA GLU A 67 10.43 -18.83 6.70
C GLU A 67 9.07 -18.12 6.70
N THR A 68 8.19 -18.44 7.66
CA THR A 68 6.88 -17.79 7.82
C THR A 68 6.98 -16.26 7.87
N ARG A 69 7.98 -15.72 8.55
CA ARG A 69 8.21 -14.27 8.65
C ARG A 69 8.56 -13.62 7.30
N VAL A 70 9.20 -14.35 6.38
CA VAL A 70 9.51 -13.85 5.03
C VAL A 70 8.20 -13.73 4.25
N ALA A 71 7.39 -14.79 4.25
CA ALA A 71 6.07 -14.77 3.63
C ALA A 71 5.16 -13.70 4.23
N ALA A 72 5.17 -13.51 5.55
CA ALA A 72 4.41 -12.47 6.23
C ALA A 72 4.85 -11.05 5.82
N SER A 73 6.15 -10.80 5.69
CA SER A 73 6.66 -9.51 5.22
C SER A 73 6.20 -9.20 3.79
N VAL A 74 6.24 -10.19 2.90
CA VAL A 74 5.76 -10.08 1.52
C VAL A 74 4.25 -9.87 1.46
N ALA A 75 3.49 -10.62 2.26
CA ALA A 75 2.04 -10.46 2.40
C ALA A 75 1.68 -9.05 2.88
N HIS A 76 2.35 -8.55 3.93
CA HIS A 76 2.14 -7.20 4.46
C HIS A 76 2.45 -6.15 3.40
N LEU A 77 3.59 -6.24 2.69
CA LEU A 77 3.94 -5.29 1.63
C LEU A 77 2.85 -5.23 0.55
N GLY A 78 2.35 -6.37 0.09
CA GLY A 78 1.28 -6.43 -0.90
C GLY A 78 -0.03 -5.80 -0.41
N LEU A 79 -0.42 -6.04 0.84
CA LEU A 79 -1.62 -5.45 1.45
C LEU A 79 -1.47 -3.94 1.67
N ALA A 80 -0.32 -3.48 2.20
CA ALA A 80 -0.01 -2.07 2.39
C ALA A 80 -0.01 -1.32 1.05
N ALA A 81 0.63 -1.88 0.01
CA ALA A 81 0.59 -1.33 -1.34
C ALA A 81 -0.82 -1.17 -1.88
N ARG A 82 -1.75 -2.05 -1.49
CA ARG A 82 -3.13 -2.02 -1.93
C ARG A 82 -3.98 -0.94 -1.26
N LEU A 83 -3.62 -0.55 -0.03
CA LEU A 83 -4.19 0.59 0.65
C LEU A 83 -3.59 1.91 0.13
N VAL A 84 -2.26 1.94 -0.01
CA VAL A 84 -1.51 3.15 -0.39
C VAL A 84 -1.77 3.59 -1.82
N SER A 85 -1.75 2.67 -2.78
CA SER A 85 -1.82 3.03 -4.21
C SER A 85 -3.08 3.80 -4.58
N PRO A 86 -4.32 3.32 -4.32
CA PRO A 86 -5.52 4.07 -4.66
C PRO A 86 -5.66 5.37 -3.87
N ALA A 87 -5.26 5.40 -2.60
CA ALA A 87 -5.34 6.61 -1.77
C ALA A 87 -4.39 7.71 -2.25
N LEU A 88 -3.14 7.37 -2.55
CA LEU A 88 -2.17 8.31 -3.09
C LEU A 88 -2.58 8.81 -4.48
N ALA A 89 -3.09 7.93 -5.34
CA ALA A 89 -3.59 8.33 -6.65
C ALA A 89 -4.77 9.30 -6.56
N ALA A 90 -5.76 9.04 -5.69
CA ALA A 90 -6.89 9.95 -5.47
C ALA A 90 -6.42 11.33 -4.98
N ALA A 91 -5.42 11.37 -4.09
CA ALA A 91 -4.85 12.61 -3.59
C ALA A 91 -4.14 13.40 -4.70
N VAL A 92 -3.35 12.71 -5.52
CA VAL A 92 -2.60 13.31 -6.63
C VAL A 92 -3.54 13.81 -7.73
N LEU A 93 -4.47 12.97 -8.18
CA LEU A 93 -5.34 13.23 -9.33
C LEU A 93 -6.46 14.21 -9.01
N HIS A 94 -7.04 14.11 -7.82
CA HIS A 94 -8.29 14.81 -7.49
C HIS A 94 -8.23 15.62 -6.19
N GLY A 95 -7.11 15.60 -5.46
CA GLY A 95 -7.04 16.24 -4.15
C GLY A 95 -8.00 15.60 -3.13
N LEU A 96 -8.27 14.30 -3.29
CA LEU A 96 -9.18 13.54 -2.44
C LEU A 96 -8.40 12.50 -1.63
N VAL A 97 -8.63 12.42 -0.32
CA VAL A 97 -8.03 11.39 0.53
C VAL A 97 -9.11 10.44 1.08
N PRO A 98 -9.22 9.22 0.53
CA PRO A 98 -10.12 8.21 1.06
C PRO A 98 -9.79 7.87 2.50
N ALA A 99 -10.82 7.71 3.34
CA ALA A 99 -10.66 7.46 4.78
C ALA A 99 -11.39 6.18 5.26
N PRO A 100 -11.16 5.00 4.67
CA PRO A 100 -11.78 3.79 5.17
C PRO A 100 -11.13 3.34 6.49
N SER A 101 -11.93 2.86 7.44
CA SER A 101 -11.41 1.97 8.48
C SER A 101 -11.08 0.61 7.87
N LEU A 102 -10.11 -0.11 8.42
CA LEU A 102 -9.76 -1.45 7.98
C LEU A 102 -10.95 -2.42 8.08
N ALA A 103 -11.87 -2.21 9.03
CA ALA A 103 -13.08 -3.02 9.23
C ALA A 103 -14.14 -2.82 8.13
N ASP A 104 -14.12 -1.68 7.46
CA ASP A 104 -15.04 -1.34 6.37
C ASP A 104 -14.57 -1.89 5.02
N LEU A 105 -13.30 -2.29 4.92
CA LEU A 105 -12.74 -2.85 3.71
C LEU A 105 -13.21 -4.30 3.49
N ARG A 106 -13.30 -4.68 2.21
CA ARG A 106 -13.54 -6.05 1.79
C ARG A 106 -12.44 -6.51 0.85
N TRP A 107 -11.97 -7.72 1.08
CA TRP A 107 -10.84 -8.33 0.39
C TRP A 107 -11.26 -9.67 -0.20
N GLN A 108 -10.56 -10.12 -1.25
CA GLN A 108 -10.69 -11.50 -1.74
C GLN A 108 -9.40 -12.29 -1.49
N PRO A 109 -9.46 -13.54 -1.00
CA PRO A 109 -8.29 -14.36 -0.69
C PRO A 109 -7.64 -14.97 -1.95
N VAL A 110 -7.12 -14.15 -2.86
CA VAL A 110 -6.46 -14.60 -4.10
C VAL A 110 -4.95 -14.41 -4.05
N ILE A 111 -4.17 -15.36 -4.55
CA ILE A 111 -2.70 -15.32 -4.64
C ILE A 111 -2.27 -15.03 -6.09
N GLY A 112 -1.06 -14.50 -6.28
CA GLY A 112 -0.48 -14.28 -7.62
C GLY A 112 -0.70 -12.89 -8.23
N GLY A 113 -1.27 -11.95 -7.46
CA GLY A 113 -1.47 -10.57 -7.90
C GLY A 113 -1.87 -9.62 -6.76
N PRO A 114 -2.20 -8.36 -7.08
CA PRO A 114 -2.76 -7.42 -6.13
C PRO A 114 -4.07 -7.99 -5.57
N VAL A 115 -4.24 -7.94 -4.26
CA VAL A 115 -5.46 -8.43 -3.60
C VAL A 115 -6.63 -7.54 -4.05
N PRO A 116 -7.74 -8.10 -4.57
CA PRO A 116 -8.94 -7.33 -4.86
C PRO A 116 -9.42 -6.63 -3.60
N LEU A 117 -9.70 -5.34 -3.72
CA LEU A 117 -10.09 -4.46 -2.63
C LEU A 117 -11.39 -3.76 -2.99
N SER A 118 -12.35 -3.78 -2.07
CA SER A 118 -13.57 -3.00 -2.14
C SER A 118 -13.68 -2.07 -0.93
N LEU A 119 -14.00 -0.80 -1.20
CA LEU A 119 -14.19 0.26 -0.22
C LEU A 119 -15.68 0.64 -0.12
N PRO A 120 -16.14 1.21 1.00
CA PRO A 120 -17.44 1.88 1.05
C PRO A 120 -17.55 2.96 -0.03
N GLY A 121 -18.70 3.07 -0.69
CA GLY A 121 -18.91 4.00 -1.81
C GLY A 121 -18.80 5.49 -1.44
N ASP A 122 -18.93 5.82 -0.16
CA ASP A 122 -18.74 7.16 0.40
C ASP A 122 -17.27 7.47 0.73
N ALA A 123 -16.35 6.50 0.64
CA ALA A 123 -14.93 6.72 0.89
C ALA A 123 -14.30 7.73 -0.09
N PHE A 124 -14.87 7.90 -1.28
CA PHE A 124 -14.44 8.88 -2.29
C PHE A 124 -15.33 10.14 -2.35
N ALA A 125 -16.32 10.27 -1.46
CA ALA A 125 -17.31 11.35 -1.48
C ALA A 125 -16.91 12.60 -0.70
N GLY A 126 -15.66 12.70 -0.22
CA GLY A 126 -15.15 13.87 0.49
C GLY A 126 -15.03 15.11 -0.39
N ASP A 127 -14.99 16.29 0.21
CA ASP A 127 -14.69 17.53 -0.50
C ASP A 127 -13.22 17.50 -0.96
N ALA A 128 -13.01 17.64 -2.27
CA ALA A 128 -11.67 17.80 -2.83
C ALA A 128 -11.01 19.03 -2.19
N SER A 129 -9.74 18.91 -1.79
CA SER A 129 -8.96 20.06 -1.34
C SER A 129 -9.02 21.13 -2.44
N SER A 130 -9.47 22.33 -2.09
CA SER A 130 -9.74 23.39 -3.06
C SER A 130 -8.48 23.76 -3.85
N GLU A 131 -8.52 23.53 -5.17
CA GLU A 131 -7.46 23.95 -6.09
C GLU A 131 -7.28 25.47 -6.01
N GLY A 132 -6.20 25.93 -5.37
CA GLY A 132 -5.90 27.35 -5.24
C GLY A 132 -5.12 27.77 -3.99
N SER A 133 -4.99 26.91 -2.97
CA SER A 133 -4.08 27.20 -1.84
C SER A 133 -2.64 26.81 -2.18
N ALA A 134 -1.66 27.59 -1.71
CA ALA A 134 -0.24 27.25 -1.87
C ALA A 134 0.16 25.97 -1.10
N ASP A 135 -0.65 25.56 -0.12
CA ASP A 135 -0.37 24.49 0.84
C ASP A 135 -1.00 23.14 0.50
N VAL A 136 -1.64 22.97 -0.67
CA VAL A 136 -2.37 21.74 -1.06
C VAL A 136 -1.51 20.46 -0.89
N PRO A 137 -0.23 20.39 -1.31
CA PRO A 137 0.56 19.16 -1.11
C PRO A 137 0.80 18.80 0.35
N ALA A 138 1.01 19.79 1.21
CA ALA A 138 1.23 19.58 2.65
C ALA A 138 -0.06 19.13 3.33
N GLN A 139 -1.19 19.77 3.01
CA GLN A 139 -2.50 19.36 3.50
C GLN A 139 -2.82 17.91 3.10
N LEU A 140 -2.62 17.54 1.84
CA LEU A 140 -2.86 16.17 1.38
C LEU A 140 -1.93 15.15 2.04
N ALA A 141 -0.68 15.50 2.29
CA ALA A 141 0.25 14.64 3.03
C ALA A 141 -0.20 14.45 4.49
N ASP A 142 -0.69 15.49 5.16
CA ASP A 142 -1.18 15.42 6.53
C ASP A 142 -2.51 14.64 6.62
N GLU A 143 -3.39 14.80 5.63
CA GLU A 143 -4.62 14.01 5.51
C GLU A 143 -4.32 12.54 5.24
N LEU A 144 -3.39 12.21 4.34
CA LEU A 144 -2.91 10.84 4.11
C LEU A 144 -2.27 10.25 5.37
N SER A 145 -1.48 11.04 6.11
CA SER A 145 -0.92 10.62 7.38
C SER A 145 -2.02 10.21 8.36
N THR A 146 -2.97 11.11 8.59
CA THR A 146 -4.04 10.91 9.59
C THR A 146 -5.01 9.80 9.19
N ARG A 147 -5.46 9.78 7.92
CA ARG A 147 -6.54 8.89 7.47
C ARG A 147 -6.06 7.52 7.03
N LEU A 148 -4.81 7.41 6.59
CA LEU A 148 -4.25 6.18 6.04
C LEU A 148 -3.17 5.58 6.95
N LEU A 149 -2.16 6.36 7.34
CA LEU A 149 -1.04 5.86 8.16
C LEU A 149 -1.51 5.54 9.58
N ASP A 150 -2.16 6.48 10.25
CA ASP A 150 -2.66 6.32 11.63
C ASP A 150 -3.94 5.47 11.71
N GLY A 151 -4.59 5.22 10.57
CA GLY A 151 -5.78 4.38 10.45
C GLY A 151 -5.44 2.96 9.96
N PRO A 152 -5.95 2.54 8.78
CA PRO A 152 -5.92 1.16 8.35
C PRO A 152 -4.51 0.57 8.18
N LEU A 153 -3.47 1.38 7.93
CA LEU A 153 -2.10 0.88 7.87
C LEU A 153 -1.51 0.61 9.25
N CYS A 154 -1.86 1.40 10.27
CA CYS A 154 -1.48 1.12 11.65
C CYS A 154 -2.14 -0.18 12.11
N GLU A 155 -3.46 -0.30 11.93
CA GLU A 155 -4.22 -1.52 12.26
C GLU A 155 -3.66 -2.77 11.55
N LEU A 156 -3.31 -2.66 10.27
CA LEU A 156 -2.68 -3.75 9.51
C LEU A 156 -1.29 -4.09 10.05
N ALA A 157 -0.48 -3.09 10.40
CA ALA A 157 0.84 -3.30 10.97
C ALA A 157 0.75 -3.99 12.35
N ASP A 158 -0.22 -3.61 13.19
CA ASP A 158 -0.49 -4.24 14.48
C ASP A 158 -0.80 -5.73 14.29
N ALA A 159 -1.77 -6.04 13.42
CA ALA A 159 -2.17 -7.41 13.14
C ALA A 159 -1.04 -8.27 12.54
N MET A 160 -0.15 -7.67 11.74
CA MET A 160 0.96 -8.37 11.09
C MET A 160 2.20 -8.50 11.97
N ALA A 161 2.32 -7.73 13.07
CA ALA A 161 3.44 -7.84 14.01
C ALA A 161 3.52 -9.21 14.69
N GLU A 162 2.37 -9.87 14.85
CA GLU A 162 2.26 -11.22 15.44
C GLU A 162 2.99 -12.30 14.63
N PHE A 163 3.31 -12.04 13.37
CA PHE A 163 4.11 -12.93 12.51
C PHE A 163 5.63 -12.70 12.65
N SER A 164 6.08 -12.28 13.83
CA SER A 164 7.50 -11.97 14.12
C SER A 164 8.10 -10.86 13.25
N LEU A 165 7.29 -9.86 12.91
CA LEU A 165 7.71 -8.67 12.16
C LEU A 165 7.84 -7.48 13.10
N SER A 166 9.04 -6.88 13.15
CA SER A 166 9.23 -5.62 13.87
C SER A 166 8.49 -4.48 13.18
N ARG A 167 8.08 -3.47 13.95
CA ARG A 167 7.53 -2.20 13.42
C ARG A 167 8.44 -1.55 12.36
N HIS A 168 9.75 -1.67 12.52
CA HIS A 168 10.74 -1.17 11.56
C HIS A 168 10.61 -1.81 10.16
N ILE A 169 10.31 -3.11 10.11
CA ILE A 169 10.04 -3.82 8.85
C ILE A 169 8.69 -3.41 8.28
N LEU A 170 7.65 -3.37 9.11
CA LEU A 170 6.28 -3.05 8.69
C LEU A 170 6.19 -1.64 8.10
N TRP A 171 6.72 -0.63 8.80
CA TRP A 171 6.75 0.75 8.29
C TRP A 171 7.71 0.93 7.12
N GLY A 172 8.80 0.16 7.08
CA GLY A 172 9.65 0.08 5.88
C GLY A 172 8.89 -0.46 4.67
N ASN A 173 8.10 -1.52 4.83
CA ASN A 173 7.23 -2.05 3.77
C ASN A 173 6.19 -1.00 3.33
N THR A 174 5.57 -0.27 4.27
CA THR A 174 4.65 0.82 3.94
C THR A 174 5.33 1.97 3.18
N ALA A 175 6.53 2.38 3.59
CA ALA A 175 7.30 3.41 2.87
C ALA A 175 7.69 2.95 1.44
N SER A 176 8.05 1.68 1.27
CA SER A 176 8.27 1.06 -0.05
C SER A 176 7.00 1.03 -0.90
N ALA A 177 5.84 0.75 -0.31
CA ALA A 177 4.56 0.86 -0.98
C ALA A 177 4.26 2.28 -1.47
N VAL A 178 4.56 3.32 -0.66
CA VAL A 178 4.45 4.72 -1.05
C VAL A 178 5.38 5.05 -2.22
N ASN A 179 6.65 4.65 -2.14
CA ASN A 179 7.62 4.85 -3.22
C ASN A 179 7.20 4.15 -4.53
N GLY A 180 6.72 2.90 -4.44
CA GLY A 180 6.24 2.12 -5.58
C GLY A 180 5.01 2.76 -6.24
N ALA A 181 4.03 3.19 -5.44
CA ALA A 181 2.85 3.89 -5.95
C ALA A 181 3.22 5.21 -6.64
N ALA A 182 4.10 6.02 -6.05
CA ALA A 182 4.59 7.26 -6.64
C ALA A 182 5.32 7.00 -7.99
N THR A 183 6.17 5.97 -8.03
CA THR A 183 6.87 5.56 -9.27
C THR A 183 5.87 5.22 -10.37
N MET A 184 4.85 4.41 -10.07
CA MET A 184 3.82 4.06 -11.04
C MET A 184 3.01 5.28 -11.50
N ILE A 185 2.60 6.16 -10.59
CA ILE A 185 1.89 7.41 -10.93
C ILE A 185 2.72 8.25 -11.89
N THR A 186 3.99 8.53 -11.56
CA THR A 186 4.86 9.37 -12.41
C THR A 186 5.23 8.73 -13.74
N THR A 187 5.23 7.39 -13.83
CA THR A 187 5.47 6.65 -15.07
C THR A 187 4.24 6.73 -15.99
N THR A 188 3.05 6.54 -15.46
CA THR A 188 1.80 6.55 -16.23
C THR A 188 1.29 7.97 -16.52
N ARG A 189 1.58 8.93 -15.63
CA ARG A 189 1.19 10.34 -15.70
C ARG A 189 2.38 11.27 -15.45
N PRO A 190 3.30 11.40 -16.43
CA PRO A 190 4.48 12.25 -16.29
C PRO A 190 4.16 13.72 -15.99
N ASP A 191 2.99 14.20 -16.43
CA ASP A 191 2.44 15.53 -16.15
C ASP A 191 2.23 15.80 -14.65
N LEU A 192 2.02 14.74 -13.85
CA LEU A 192 1.79 14.83 -12.41
C LEU A 192 3.06 14.60 -11.58
N THR A 193 4.23 14.52 -12.21
CA THR A 193 5.50 14.19 -11.53
C THR A 193 5.81 15.13 -10.37
N ALA A 194 5.74 16.45 -10.59
CA ALA A 194 6.07 17.43 -9.55
C ALA A 194 5.12 17.32 -8.35
N ARG A 195 3.81 17.23 -8.60
CA ARG A 195 2.77 17.08 -7.56
C ARG A 195 2.95 15.79 -6.77
N THR A 196 3.16 14.67 -7.47
CA THR A 196 3.39 13.36 -6.85
C THR A 196 4.62 13.39 -5.94
N ARG A 197 5.74 13.92 -6.44
CA ARG A 197 6.98 14.01 -5.65
C ARG A 197 6.81 14.89 -4.41
N ALA A 198 6.11 16.02 -4.53
CA ALA A 198 5.85 16.92 -3.40
C ALA A 198 5.04 16.21 -2.30
N ILE A 199 3.89 15.63 -2.65
CA ILE A 199 3.02 14.92 -1.68
C ILE A 199 3.76 13.73 -1.06
N THR A 200 4.42 12.90 -1.87
CA THR A 200 5.15 11.72 -1.39
C THR A 200 6.32 12.09 -0.49
N SER A 201 7.09 13.13 -0.80
CA SER A 201 8.21 13.55 0.05
C SER A 201 7.71 14.03 1.42
N LEU A 202 6.67 14.87 1.44
CA LEU A 202 6.05 15.35 2.68
C LEU A 202 5.45 14.21 3.51
N LEU A 203 4.78 13.24 2.86
CA LEU A 203 4.22 12.08 3.53
C LEU A 203 5.32 11.19 4.14
N LEU A 204 6.42 10.95 3.41
CA LEU A 204 7.56 10.18 3.90
C LEU A 204 8.29 10.89 5.05
N GLU A 205 8.15 12.20 5.19
CA GLU A 205 8.65 12.95 6.35
C GLU A 205 7.72 12.86 7.57
N ARG A 206 6.50 12.32 7.46
CA ARG A 206 5.60 12.17 8.62
C ARG A 206 5.90 10.90 9.41
N PRO A 207 5.81 10.91 10.75
CA PRO A 207 5.74 9.67 11.50
C PRO A 207 4.55 8.82 11.01
N PRO A 208 4.67 7.49 11.01
CA PRO A 208 5.84 6.69 11.37
C PRO A 208 6.84 6.47 10.21
N LEU A 209 6.64 7.07 9.03
CA LEU A 209 7.47 6.83 7.85
C LEU A 209 8.80 7.61 7.84
N ARG A 210 8.92 8.69 8.60
CA ARG A 210 10.14 9.53 8.70
C ARG A 210 11.43 8.72 8.84
N ASP A 211 11.40 7.67 9.65
CA ASP A 211 12.57 6.83 9.94
C ASP A 211 12.56 5.48 9.20
N ALA A 212 11.62 5.28 8.28
CA ALA A 212 11.46 4.04 7.53
C ALA A 212 12.39 3.97 6.29
N GLY A 213 12.88 5.10 5.81
CA GLY A 213 13.69 5.19 4.60
C GLY A 213 14.61 6.41 4.53
N THR A 214 15.27 6.53 3.40
CA THR A 214 16.15 7.64 3.04
C THR A 214 16.24 7.73 1.52
N THR A 215 16.71 8.87 1.01
CA THR A 215 17.02 9.05 -0.40
C THR A 215 18.53 8.90 -0.59
N THR A 216 18.94 8.05 -1.52
CA THR A 216 20.34 7.85 -1.88
C THR A 216 20.90 9.06 -2.64
N PRO A 217 22.23 9.19 -2.79
CA PRO A 217 22.81 10.30 -3.55
C PRO A 217 22.34 10.41 -5.00
N ASN A 218 21.94 9.30 -5.62
CA ASN A 218 21.37 9.28 -6.98
C ASN A 218 19.85 9.50 -7.01
N GLY A 219 19.23 9.87 -5.88
CA GLY A 219 17.81 10.21 -5.81
C GLY A 219 16.86 9.02 -5.67
N ALA A 220 17.38 7.79 -5.52
CA ALA A 220 16.54 6.60 -5.31
C ALA A 220 16.09 6.48 -3.86
N PHE A 221 14.88 5.98 -3.64
CA PHE A 221 14.43 5.63 -2.30
C PHE A 221 15.11 4.35 -1.82
N ARG A 222 15.55 4.34 -0.56
CA ARG A 222 16.12 3.18 0.11
C ARG A 222 15.55 3.04 1.49
N ARG A 223 15.08 1.85 1.85
CA ARG A 223 14.60 1.59 3.21
C ARG A 223 15.73 1.57 4.22
N ARG A 224 15.37 1.79 5.48
CA ARG A 224 16.22 1.55 6.65
C ARG A 224 16.02 0.16 7.24
N SER A 225 15.10 -0.64 6.69
CA SER A 225 14.83 -2.02 7.06
C SER A 225 14.91 -2.97 5.85
N CYS A 226 15.09 -4.26 6.12
CA CYS A 226 15.08 -5.31 5.11
C CYS A 226 13.70 -5.98 5.04
N CYS A 227 13.08 -6.10 3.87
CA CYS A 227 11.82 -6.86 3.72
C CYS A 227 11.98 -8.38 3.78
N LEU A 228 13.22 -8.89 3.88
CA LEU A 228 13.53 -10.32 3.97
C LEU A 228 13.28 -11.14 2.70
N ILE A 229 12.75 -10.57 1.60
CA ILE A 229 12.38 -11.34 0.40
C ILE A 229 13.53 -12.18 -0.17
N TYR A 230 14.77 -11.68 -0.08
CA TYR A 230 15.96 -12.39 -0.57
C TYR A 230 16.14 -13.76 0.12
N ARG A 231 15.64 -13.91 1.34
CA ARG A 231 15.69 -15.17 2.11
C ARG A 231 14.66 -16.20 1.64
N ALA A 232 13.75 -15.82 0.75
CA ALA A 232 12.75 -16.73 0.21
C ALA A 232 13.33 -17.74 -0.78
N ALA A 233 14.51 -17.48 -1.37
CA ALA A 233 15.16 -18.39 -2.28
C ALA A 233 15.96 -19.48 -1.53
N PRO A 234 16.25 -20.64 -2.16
CA PRO A 234 17.11 -21.66 -1.58
C PRO A 234 18.43 -21.09 -1.06
N GLY A 235 18.86 -21.52 0.13
CA GLY A 235 20.09 -21.02 0.77
C GLY A 235 20.02 -19.56 1.25
N GLY A 236 18.92 -18.85 1.03
CA GLY A 236 18.75 -17.45 1.39
C GLY A 236 19.53 -16.48 0.49
N GLU A 237 19.86 -16.87 -0.73
CA GLU A 237 20.67 -16.10 -1.68
C GLU A 237 19.83 -15.49 -2.83
N GLY A 238 18.59 -15.13 -2.54
CA GLY A 238 17.68 -14.56 -3.53
C GLY A 238 18.03 -13.13 -3.93
N ALA A 239 17.33 -12.63 -4.95
CA ALA A 239 17.47 -11.25 -5.38
C ALA A 239 17.05 -10.26 -4.28
N LEU A 240 17.78 -9.14 -4.19
CA LEU A 240 17.39 -8.02 -3.35
C LEU A 240 16.21 -7.26 -4.00
N CYS A 241 15.30 -6.71 -3.17
CA CYS A 241 14.24 -5.84 -3.66
C CYS A 241 14.77 -4.47 -4.12
N GLY A 242 13.99 -3.74 -4.93
CA GLY A 242 14.37 -2.40 -5.42
C GLY A 242 14.73 -1.40 -4.31
N ASP A 243 14.05 -1.45 -3.16
CA ASP A 243 14.28 -0.52 -2.04
C ASP A 243 15.16 -1.11 -0.92
N CYS A 244 16.03 -2.07 -1.25
CA CYS A 244 16.74 -2.85 -0.22
C CYS A 244 17.75 -2.00 0.56
N VAL A 245 17.77 -2.12 1.89
CA VAL A 245 18.84 -1.52 2.72
C VAL A 245 20.21 -2.16 2.49
N LEU A 246 20.25 -3.36 1.89
CA LEU A 246 21.48 -4.12 1.62
C LEU A 246 22.06 -3.85 0.22
N SER A 247 21.35 -3.12 -0.65
CA SER A 247 21.91 -2.71 -1.93
C SER A 247 22.98 -1.64 -1.69
N ARG A 248 24.13 -1.83 -2.35
CA ARG A 248 25.28 -0.91 -2.28
C ARG A 248 25.11 0.22 -3.28
#